data_AF-A0AA87NP45-F1
#
_entry.id   AF-A0AA87NP45-F1
#
_cell.length_a   1.000
_cell.length_b   1.000
_cell.length_c   1.000
_cell.angle_alpha   90.00
_cell.angle_beta   90.00
_cell.angle_gamma   90.00
#
_symmetry.space_group_name_H-M   'P 1'
#
loop_
_entity.id
_entity.type
_entity.pdbx_description
1 polymer ?
#
loop_
_entity_poly.entity_id
_entity_poly.type
_entity_poly.pdbx_seq_one_letter_code
_entity_poly.pdbx_strand_id
1 'polypeptide(L)'
;MSENSQHGKPLQQEWQEYNDRQGQKTQHRQNSEQERNGRYSPNQCFFFAVLTLIILIPFLGQRLAHPVQNIKRASLKNIYSALTAPIVSVTESSPVAAVIPVLRNAFIRTARLTERSEWDTFFYHQGVYDSEVAAFYAVTGEQGYIETIPGFSDNLSGGGLPAELFGQVSKEMLRNVALPVVHSARMPLRLFFFGDSQMRSIAAGMTRALGSDSSIAIRELSVPSSGFLRSDYYNWPQKLEAVFAVQKDGERFDAVVAFLGMNDYQDMWTTGGIILTAGSPEWEEVYRKMVKVHLDTALASVPRLYWLGLPVVRSAAYNEKMQYLNAVHDSIAEEYDSKKLVRISLKSLVEQYGTGYIGAIKPEGSAWIPLMQSDGIHYTIEGGEYLMKRFIDRLHRDYVFR
;
A
#
# COMPACT_ATOMS: atom_id res chain seq x y z
N MET A 1 70.14 49.95 62.73
CA MET A 1 71.15 50.45 61.76
C MET A 1 70.82 49.87 60.39
N SER A 2 70.80 50.74 59.35
CA SER A 2 70.79 50.56 57.88
C SER A 2 70.43 49.20 57.25
N GLU A 3 69.41 49.09 56.38
CA GLU A 3 69.36 49.44 54.94
C GLU A 3 70.02 48.45 53.95
N ASN A 4 69.37 48.36 52.79
CA ASN A 4 69.73 47.81 51.47
C ASN A 4 69.61 46.30 51.22
N SER A 5 68.73 45.81 50.32
CA SER A 5 68.41 46.14 48.90
C SER A 5 69.22 45.30 47.90
N GLN A 6 68.48 44.79 46.90
CA GLN A 6 68.87 44.07 45.69
C GLN A 6 69.11 42.56 45.82
N HIS A 7 68.18 41.77 45.26
CA HIS A 7 68.44 40.86 44.13
C HIS A 7 67.09 40.29 43.61
N GLY A 8 66.25 41.18 43.06
CA GLY A 8 65.01 40.80 42.35
C GLY A 8 65.23 40.76 40.84
N LYS A 9 65.77 39.65 40.32
CA LYS A 9 65.88 39.37 38.87
C LYS A 9 65.84 37.88 38.41
N PRO A 10 65.86 36.82 39.27
CA PRO A 10 65.73 35.43 38.76
C PRO A 10 64.28 35.01 38.50
N LEU A 11 63.35 35.42 39.38
CA LEU A 11 61.98 34.90 39.38
C LEU A 11 61.19 35.27 38.11
N GLN A 12 61.40 36.47 37.56
CA GLN A 12 60.64 36.92 36.38
C GLN A 12 60.97 36.12 35.12
N GLN A 13 62.23 35.70 34.95
CA GLN A 13 62.64 34.83 33.84
C GLN A 13 62.12 33.41 34.01
N GLU A 14 62.14 32.86 35.23
CA GLU A 14 61.54 31.54 35.51
C GLU A 14 60.02 31.54 35.27
N TRP A 15 59.32 32.63 35.63
CA TRP A 15 57.88 32.78 35.37
C TRP A 15 57.58 32.90 33.88
N GLN A 16 58.42 33.57 33.10
CA GLN A 16 58.27 33.64 31.64
C GLN A 16 58.54 32.29 30.97
N GLU A 17 59.61 31.58 31.33
CA GLU A 17 59.85 30.23 30.81
C GLU A 17 58.75 29.24 31.20
N TYR A 18 58.21 29.34 32.42
CA TYR A 18 57.10 28.52 32.85
C TYR A 18 55.85 28.80 32.02
N ASN A 19 55.53 30.08 31.81
CA ASN A 19 54.37 30.48 31.00
C ASN A 19 54.53 30.11 29.52
N ASP A 20 55.73 30.19 28.96
CA ASP A 20 56.00 29.78 27.58
C ASP A 20 55.92 28.26 27.42
N ARG A 21 56.39 27.47 28.39
CA ARG A 21 56.22 26.00 28.40
C ARG A 21 54.76 25.60 28.57
N GLN A 22 53.99 26.32 29.38
CA GLN A 22 52.55 26.09 29.53
C GLN A 22 51.80 26.51 28.27
N GLY A 23 52.16 27.64 27.65
CA GLY A 23 51.63 28.11 26.38
C GLY A 23 51.87 27.10 25.25
N GLN A 24 53.11 26.62 25.11
CA GLN A 24 53.46 25.58 24.12
C GLN A 24 52.72 24.27 24.39
N LYS A 25 52.60 23.81 25.65
CA LYS A 25 51.79 22.62 25.98
C LYS A 25 50.32 22.79 25.64
N THR A 26 49.77 23.98 25.89
CA THR A 26 48.36 24.30 25.61
C THR A 26 48.12 24.37 24.10
N GLN A 27 49.06 24.92 23.34
CA GLN A 27 49.01 25.02 21.89
C GLN A 27 49.23 23.68 21.20
N HIS A 28 50.11 22.81 21.72
CA HIS A 28 50.28 21.43 21.26
C HIS A 28 49.03 20.58 21.54
N ARG A 29 48.38 20.81 22.69
CA ARG A 29 47.12 20.15 23.06
C ARG A 29 45.96 20.62 22.19
N GLN A 30 45.85 21.92 21.93
CA GLN A 30 44.86 22.50 21.01
C GLN A 30 45.06 22.04 19.57
N ASN A 31 46.29 21.97 19.06
CA ASN A 31 46.57 21.42 17.73
C ASN A 31 46.24 19.91 17.65
N SER A 32 46.51 19.13 18.70
CA SER A 32 46.14 17.70 18.75
C SER A 32 44.63 17.46 18.88
N GLU A 33 43.89 18.41 19.44
CA GLU A 33 42.44 18.39 19.56
C GLU A 33 41.76 18.88 18.25
N GLN A 34 42.38 19.83 17.53
CA GLN A 34 41.89 20.30 16.21
C GLN A 34 42.10 19.29 15.07
N GLU A 35 43.14 18.46 15.11
CA GLU A 35 43.35 17.38 14.11
C GLU A 35 42.45 16.15 14.33
N ARG A 36 41.71 16.08 15.44
CA ARG A 36 40.76 14.99 15.73
C ARG A 36 39.35 15.22 15.19
N ASN A 37 39.16 16.20 14.32
CA ASN A 37 37.89 16.38 13.63
C ASN A 37 37.68 15.32 12.55
N GLY A 38 36.95 14.26 12.91
CA GLY A 38 36.24 13.39 11.96
C GLY A 38 36.80 11.99 11.72
N ARG A 39 37.84 11.54 12.44
CA ARG A 39 38.36 10.16 12.31
C ARG A 39 37.99 9.33 13.54
N TYR A 40 36.92 8.55 13.41
CA TYR A 40 36.58 7.50 14.36
C TYR A 40 37.65 6.40 14.34
N SER A 41 38.08 5.92 15.50
CA SER A 41 38.97 4.75 15.56
C SER A 41 38.23 3.50 15.06
N PRO A 42 38.93 2.46 14.55
CA PRO A 42 38.29 1.22 14.14
C PRO A 42 37.39 0.61 15.22
N ASN A 43 37.81 0.71 16.49
CA ASN A 43 37.03 0.22 17.63
C ASN A 43 35.78 1.08 17.88
N GLN A 44 35.84 2.39 17.65
CA GLN A 44 34.67 3.27 17.74
C GLN A 44 33.69 3.01 16.60
N CYS A 45 34.17 2.80 15.37
CA CYS A 45 33.32 2.39 14.25
C CYS A 45 32.67 1.02 14.51
N PHE A 46 33.44 0.06 15.02
CA PHE A 46 32.93 -1.27 15.35
C PHE A 46 31.88 -1.21 16.47
N PHE A 47 32.17 -0.49 17.56
CA PHE A 47 31.21 -0.28 18.65
C PHE A 47 29.94 0.41 18.16
N PHE A 48 30.06 1.46 17.35
CA PHE A 48 28.92 2.16 16.78
C PHE A 48 28.11 1.27 15.84
N ALA A 49 28.76 0.45 15.03
CA ALA A 49 28.09 -0.52 14.14
C ALA A 49 27.35 -1.60 14.94
N VAL A 50 27.98 -2.17 15.97
CA VAL A 50 27.35 -3.16 16.87
C VAL A 50 26.19 -2.54 17.64
N LEU A 51 26.36 -1.34 18.18
CA LEU A 51 25.30 -0.61 18.88
C LEU A 51 24.13 -0.29 17.95
N THR A 52 24.43 0.16 16.73
CA THR A 52 23.42 0.42 15.70
C THR A 52 22.69 -0.86 15.34
N LEU A 53 23.40 -1.98 15.16
CA LEU A 53 22.77 -3.28 14.92
C LEU A 53 21.89 -3.70 16.09
N ILE A 54 22.33 -3.56 17.34
CA ILE A 54 21.54 -3.89 18.54
C ILE A 54 20.27 -3.02 18.62
N ILE A 55 20.36 -1.74 18.29
CA ILE A 55 19.21 -0.82 18.23
C ILE A 55 18.27 -1.17 17.07
N LEU A 56 18.82 -1.62 15.94
CA LEU A 56 18.04 -1.95 14.76
C LEU A 56 17.38 -3.33 14.82
N ILE A 57 18.02 -4.31 15.47
CA ILE A 57 17.58 -5.71 15.61
C ILE A 57 16.11 -5.85 16.05
N PRO A 58 15.60 -5.08 17.04
CA PRO A 58 14.19 -5.07 17.41
C PRO A 58 13.22 -4.71 16.29
N PHE A 59 13.67 -4.01 15.25
CA PHE A 59 12.88 -3.61 14.09
C PHE A 59 12.98 -4.58 12.90
N LEU A 60 13.85 -5.59 12.97
CA LEU A 60 13.95 -6.63 11.94
C LEU A 60 12.87 -7.72 12.08
N GLY A 61 12.30 -7.92 13.28
CA GLY A 61 11.07 -8.69 13.54
C GLY A 61 10.90 -10.00 12.76
N GLN A 62 9.66 -10.30 12.32
CA GLN A 62 9.33 -11.47 11.48
C GLN A 62 9.99 -11.45 10.09
N ARG A 63 10.60 -10.33 9.66
CA ARG A 63 11.33 -10.30 8.37
C ARG A 63 12.55 -11.20 8.38
N LEU A 64 13.11 -11.49 9.55
CA LEU A 64 14.18 -12.48 9.70
C LEU A 64 13.69 -13.92 9.50
N ALA A 65 12.40 -14.19 9.65
CA ALA A 65 11.80 -15.51 9.44
C ALA A 65 11.52 -15.82 7.96
N HIS A 66 11.38 -14.82 7.10
CA HIS A 66 11.08 -15.01 5.67
C HIS A 66 12.19 -15.73 4.88
N PRO A 67 13.49 -15.40 5.04
CA PRO A 67 14.58 -16.08 4.34
C PRO A 67 14.63 -17.58 4.60
N VAL A 68 14.18 -18.06 5.77
CA VAL A 68 14.12 -19.49 6.15
C VAL A 68 13.32 -20.31 5.14
N GLN A 69 12.30 -19.72 4.51
CA GLN A 69 11.47 -20.41 3.53
C GLN A 69 12.19 -20.63 2.19
N ASN A 70 13.22 -19.84 1.91
CA ASN A 70 14.00 -19.89 0.66
C ASN A 70 15.30 -20.70 0.77
N ILE A 71 15.68 -21.15 1.97
CA ILE A 71 16.88 -21.96 2.20
C ILE A 71 16.61 -23.43 1.86
N LYS A 72 17.14 -23.89 0.71
CA LYS A 72 16.97 -25.27 0.21
C LYS A 72 17.71 -26.34 1.02
N ARG A 73 18.81 -25.99 1.72
CA ARG A 73 19.63 -26.94 2.49
C ARG A 73 19.16 -27.02 3.95
N ALA A 74 18.77 -28.21 4.39
CA ALA A 74 18.23 -28.43 5.74
C ALA A 74 19.19 -28.02 6.87
N SER A 75 20.48 -28.32 6.74
CA SER A 75 21.50 -27.93 7.72
C SER A 75 21.63 -26.41 7.88
N LEU A 76 21.63 -25.69 6.75
CA LEU A 76 21.73 -24.23 6.73
C LEU A 76 20.45 -23.56 7.29
N LYS A 77 19.29 -24.18 7.01
CA LYS A 77 18.00 -23.76 7.55
C LYS A 77 17.97 -23.88 9.07
N ASN A 78 18.45 -24.99 9.62
CA ASN A 78 18.50 -25.22 11.07
C ASN A 78 19.46 -24.24 11.78
N ILE A 79 20.64 -23.99 11.20
CA ILE A 79 21.60 -23.02 11.74
C ILE A 79 21.00 -21.62 11.73
N TYR A 80 20.43 -21.19 10.61
CA TYR A 80 19.81 -19.87 10.49
C TYR A 80 18.64 -19.71 11.48
N SER A 81 17.72 -20.68 11.54
CA SER A 81 16.59 -20.66 12.47
C SER A 81 17.03 -20.57 13.93
N ALA A 82 18.07 -21.33 14.32
CA ALA A 82 18.59 -21.29 15.69
C ALA A 82 19.20 -19.91 16.05
N LEU A 83 19.83 -19.24 15.08
CA LEU A 83 20.41 -17.91 15.27
C LEU A 83 19.34 -16.82 15.32
N THR A 84 18.25 -16.94 14.57
CA THR A 84 17.20 -15.91 14.50
C THR A 84 16.08 -16.09 15.53
N ALA A 85 15.85 -17.31 16.03
CA ALA A 85 14.73 -17.59 16.95
C ALA A 85 14.72 -16.73 18.24
N PRO A 86 15.87 -16.49 18.92
CA PRO A 86 15.87 -15.62 20.10
C PRO A 86 15.49 -14.17 19.77
N ILE A 87 15.90 -13.68 18.61
CA ILE A 87 15.60 -12.32 18.14
C ILE A 87 14.11 -12.20 17.82
N VAL A 88 13.56 -13.17 17.08
CA VAL A 88 12.13 -13.20 16.71
C VAL A 88 11.25 -13.26 17.97
N SER A 89 11.60 -14.13 18.92
CA SER A 89 10.85 -14.29 20.18
C SER A 89 10.83 -13.03 21.06
N VAL A 90 11.97 -12.32 21.15
CA VAL A 90 12.06 -11.05 21.90
C VAL A 90 11.28 -9.93 21.20
N THR A 91 11.23 -9.92 19.86
CA THR A 91 10.41 -8.95 19.11
C THR A 91 8.92 -9.24 19.14
N GLU A 92 8.50 -10.50 19.24
CA GLU A 92 7.08 -10.89 19.37
C GLU A 92 6.50 -10.59 20.76
N SER A 93 7.35 -10.60 21.79
CA SER A 93 6.95 -10.34 23.18
C SER A 93 7.05 -8.87 23.60
N SER A 94 7.58 -8.00 22.74
CA SER A 94 7.85 -6.59 23.06
C SER A 94 7.07 -5.65 22.12
N PRO A 95 6.44 -4.57 22.62
CA PRO A 95 5.64 -3.63 21.81
C PRO A 95 6.48 -2.75 20.87
N VAL A 96 7.71 -3.14 20.53
CA VAL A 96 8.63 -2.35 19.69
C VAL A 96 8.10 -2.11 18.28
N ALA A 97 7.25 -3.01 17.77
CA ALA A 97 6.54 -2.79 16.51
C ALA A 97 5.63 -1.53 16.55
N ALA A 98 5.12 -1.15 17.73
CA ALA A 98 4.33 0.07 17.93
C ALA A 98 5.18 1.34 18.11
N VAL A 99 6.49 1.21 18.39
CA VAL A 99 7.40 2.34 18.61
C VAL A 99 7.74 3.08 17.30
N ILE A 100 7.81 2.36 16.17
CA ILE A 100 8.04 2.99 14.85
C ILE A 100 6.92 3.99 14.51
N PRO A 101 5.61 3.62 14.58
CA PRO A 101 4.52 4.57 14.37
C PRO A 101 4.59 5.80 15.30
N VAL A 102 4.92 5.61 16.58
CA VAL A 102 4.97 6.71 17.56
C VAL A 102 6.10 7.69 17.28
N LEU A 103 7.32 7.21 17.08
CA LEU A 103 8.49 8.07 16.77
C LEU A 103 8.31 8.78 15.42
N ARG A 104 7.74 8.08 14.44
CA ARG A 104 7.36 8.65 13.15
C ARG A 104 6.39 9.83 13.33
N ASN A 105 5.31 9.63 14.07
CA ASN A 105 4.28 10.65 14.27
C ASN A 105 4.83 11.87 15.02
N ALA A 106 5.72 11.65 16.00
CA ALA A 106 6.43 12.72 16.69
C ALA A 106 7.33 13.52 15.72
N PHE A 107 8.08 12.84 14.85
CA PHE A 107 8.92 13.48 13.83
C PHE A 107 8.10 14.30 12.84
N ILE A 108 7.03 13.73 12.28
CA ILE A 108 6.17 14.39 11.28
C ILE A 108 5.56 15.69 11.85
N ARG A 109 5.07 15.65 13.10
CA ARG A 109 4.54 16.84 13.79
C ARG A 109 5.63 17.88 14.04
N THR A 110 6.79 17.46 14.53
CA THR A 110 7.89 18.37 14.88
C THR A 110 8.47 19.05 13.63
N ALA A 111 8.57 18.31 12.52
CA ALA A 111 9.07 18.82 11.24
C ALA A 111 8.01 19.61 10.44
N ARG A 112 6.79 19.76 10.96
CA ARG A 112 5.63 20.39 10.29
C ARG A 112 5.36 19.82 8.88
N LEU A 113 5.65 18.54 8.70
CA LEU A 113 5.45 17.85 7.42
C LEU A 113 4.00 17.45 7.18
N THR A 114 3.11 17.66 8.16
CA THR A 114 1.66 17.47 8.05
C THR A 114 1.00 18.33 6.97
N GLU A 115 1.62 19.44 6.58
CA GLU A 115 1.05 20.41 5.61
C GLU A 115 1.68 20.30 4.21
N ARG A 116 2.58 19.34 3.99
CA ARG A 116 3.37 19.18 2.75
C ARG A 116 3.10 17.80 2.14
N SER A 117 2.00 17.68 1.40
CA SER A 117 1.54 16.44 0.74
C SER A 117 2.52 15.84 -0.27
N GLU A 118 3.46 16.64 -0.76
CA GLU A 118 4.53 16.24 -1.68
C GLU A 118 5.58 15.30 -1.04
N TRP A 119 5.80 15.37 0.27
CA TRP A 119 6.76 14.52 0.99
C TRP A 119 6.19 13.14 1.38
N ASP A 120 4.87 12.96 1.34
CA ASP A 120 4.19 11.71 1.70
C ASP A 120 3.72 10.93 0.46
N THR A 121 4.59 10.85 -0.56
CA THR A 121 4.20 10.34 -1.89
C THR A 121 4.45 8.86 -2.11
N PHE A 122 4.85 8.05 -1.11
CA PHE A 122 5.15 6.65 -1.41
C PHE A 122 4.51 5.57 -0.53
N PHE A 123 4.21 5.78 0.76
CA PHE A 123 3.74 4.62 1.55
C PHE A 123 2.74 4.78 2.72
N TYR A 124 2.56 5.91 3.42
CA TYR A 124 1.91 5.81 4.76
C TYR A 124 1.05 7.01 5.22
N HIS A 125 0.26 7.67 4.36
CA HIS A 125 -0.71 8.64 4.90
C HIS A 125 -1.82 7.90 5.67
N GLN A 126 -1.93 8.19 6.97
CA GLN A 126 -3.02 7.73 7.83
C GLN A 126 -4.08 8.82 7.77
N GLY A 127 -4.99 8.73 6.80
CA GLY A 127 -6.21 9.52 6.78
C GLY A 127 -7.09 9.22 8.00
N VAL A 128 -7.92 10.20 8.34
CA VAL A 128 -8.87 10.38 9.46
C VAL A 128 -9.90 9.23 9.61
N TYR A 129 -9.49 7.96 9.57
CA TYR A 129 -10.37 6.80 9.72
C TYR A 129 -10.40 6.25 11.14
N ASP A 130 -9.40 6.55 11.97
CA ASP A 130 -9.41 6.12 13.38
C ASP A 130 -10.57 6.76 14.16
N SER A 131 -10.98 7.99 13.81
CA SER A 131 -12.12 8.66 14.45
C SER A 131 -13.47 8.20 13.93
N GLU A 132 -13.60 7.87 12.64
CA GLU A 132 -14.88 7.40 12.07
C GLU A 132 -15.19 5.96 12.46
N VAL A 133 -14.18 5.09 12.53
CA VAL A 133 -14.34 3.73 13.04
C VAL A 133 -14.66 3.77 14.55
N ALA A 134 -13.98 4.62 15.33
CA ALA A 134 -14.30 4.81 16.75
C ALA A 134 -15.68 5.46 16.98
N ALA A 135 -16.08 6.44 16.14
CA ALA A 135 -17.39 7.07 16.21
C ALA A 135 -18.51 6.11 15.77
N PHE A 136 -18.26 5.21 14.83
CA PHE A 136 -19.22 4.18 14.41
C PHE A 136 -19.50 3.17 15.55
N TYR A 137 -18.49 2.83 16.36
CA TYR A 137 -18.69 2.04 17.58
C TYR A 137 -19.35 2.82 18.72
N ALA A 138 -19.28 4.15 18.72
CA ALA A 138 -19.98 5.00 19.70
C ALA A 138 -21.45 5.25 19.33
N VAL A 139 -21.79 5.27 18.03
CA VAL A 139 -23.15 5.56 17.50
C VAL A 139 -24.05 4.32 17.43
N THR A 140 -23.48 3.10 17.44
CA THR A 140 -24.27 1.86 17.37
C THR A 140 -24.77 1.35 18.73
N GLY A 141 -24.45 2.06 19.81
CA GLY A 141 -25.12 1.94 21.10
C GLY A 141 -26.22 3.01 21.24
N GLU A 142 -27.47 2.59 21.08
CA GLU A 142 -28.72 3.34 21.29
C GLU A 142 -29.33 4.13 20.10
N GLN A 143 -30.58 3.73 19.79
CA GLN A 143 -31.67 4.42 19.10
C GLN A 143 -31.62 4.53 17.57
N GLY A 144 -32.56 3.83 16.93
CA GLY A 144 -32.91 4.04 15.53
C GLY A 144 -33.82 5.24 15.33
N TYR A 145 -33.84 5.77 14.11
CA TYR A 145 -34.99 6.43 13.51
C TYR A 145 -34.99 6.22 12.00
N ILE A 146 -36.13 5.73 11.51
CA ILE A 146 -36.55 5.80 10.12
C ILE A 146 -37.16 7.18 9.94
N GLU A 147 -36.65 7.98 9.00
CA GLU A 147 -37.43 9.09 8.43
C GLU A 147 -37.63 8.86 6.93
N THR A 148 -38.91 8.69 6.59
CA THR A 148 -39.45 8.78 5.24
C THR A 148 -39.59 10.26 4.88
N ILE A 149 -39.10 10.67 3.72
CA ILE A 149 -39.29 12.03 3.19
C ILE A 149 -40.66 12.08 2.48
N PRO A 150 -41.61 12.94 2.89
CA PRO A 150 -42.87 13.14 2.19
C PRO A 150 -42.75 14.25 1.15
N GLY A 151 -43.24 13.99 -0.07
CA GLY A 151 -43.46 15.03 -1.07
C GLY A 151 -42.90 14.72 -2.45
N PHE A 152 -43.50 13.77 -3.15
CA PHE A 152 -43.41 13.74 -4.61
C PHE A 152 -44.77 13.29 -5.16
N SER A 153 -45.58 14.26 -5.56
CA SER A 153 -46.84 14.01 -6.27
C SER A 153 -46.55 13.80 -7.75
N ASP A 154 -47.02 12.67 -8.26
CA ASP A 154 -47.13 12.37 -9.69
C ASP A 154 -47.93 13.44 -10.43
N ASN A 155 -47.29 14.10 -11.40
CA ASN A 155 -47.95 14.58 -12.63
C ASN A 155 -46.89 15.05 -13.64
N LEU A 156 -46.54 14.18 -14.59
CA LEU A 156 -45.79 14.55 -15.79
C LEU A 156 -46.71 14.37 -17.01
N SER A 157 -47.45 15.43 -17.33
CA SER A 157 -48.05 15.62 -18.66
C SER A 157 -47.48 16.89 -19.29
N GLY A 158 -46.74 16.69 -20.39
CA GLY A 158 -46.53 17.64 -21.49
C GLY A 158 -45.97 19.03 -21.18
N GLY A 159 -44.70 19.27 -21.53
CA GLY A 159 -44.15 20.62 -21.72
C GLY A 159 -42.65 20.64 -21.50
N GLY A 160 -41.90 21.17 -22.48
CA GLY A 160 -40.43 21.17 -22.47
C GLY A 160 -39.81 21.73 -21.19
N LEU A 161 -38.68 21.15 -20.79
CA LEU A 161 -37.98 21.48 -19.56
C LEU A 161 -37.52 22.96 -19.56
N PRO A 162 -37.72 23.71 -18.44
CA PRO A 162 -37.29 25.10 -18.32
C PRO A 162 -35.77 25.23 -18.32
N ALA A 163 -35.24 26.32 -18.89
CA ALA A 163 -33.80 26.63 -18.95
C ALA A 163 -33.13 26.69 -17.57
N GLU A 164 -33.90 26.90 -16.50
CA GLU A 164 -33.45 26.96 -15.11
C GLU A 164 -33.00 25.60 -14.56
N LEU A 165 -33.45 24.48 -15.14
CA LEU A 165 -33.04 23.14 -14.73
C LEU A 165 -31.58 22.83 -15.10
N PHE A 166 -31.05 23.45 -16.17
CA PHE A 166 -29.66 23.26 -16.60
C PHE A 166 -28.63 23.89 -15.64
N GLY A 167 -29.06 24.82 -14.78
CA GLY A 167 -28.19 25.44 -13.76
C GLY A 167 -27.95 24.55 -12.53
N GLN A 168 -28.79 23.54 -12.30
CA GLN A 168 -28.72 22.66 -11.13
C GLN A 168 -28.14 21.26 -11.42
N VAL A 169 -27.95 20.90 -12.68
CA VAL A 169 -27.30 19.62 -13.02
C VAL A 169 -25.80 19.85 -13.14
N SER A 170 -25.02 19.35 -12.18
CA SER A 170 -23.55 19.40 -12.30
C SER A 170 -23.09 18.62 -13.55
N LYS A 171 -21.95 19.01 -14.13
CA LYS A 171 -21.35 18.22 -15.22
C LYS A 171 -21.08 16.78 -14.80
N GLU A 172 -20.84 16.51 -13.50
CA GLU A 172 -20.78 15.14 -12.97
C GLU A 172 -22.13 14.40 -13.07
N MET A 173 -23.26 15.05 -12.76
CA MET A 173 -24.60 14.45 -12.93
C MET A 173 -24.94 14.20 -14.40
N LEU A 174 -24.58 15.11 -15.31
CA LEU A 174 -24.81 14.92 -16.75
C LEU A 174 -23.96 13.78 -17.36
N ARG A 175 -22.79 13.47 -16.80
CA ARG A 175 -21.95 12.34 -17.26
C ARG A 175 -22.65 10.98 -17.08
N ASN A 176 -23.45 10.84 -16.02
CA ASN A 176 -24.21 9.62 -15.75
C ASN A 176 -25.44 9.44 -16.67
N VAL A 177 -25.76 10.47 -17.46
CA VAL A 177 -26.91 10.52 -18.39
C VAL A 177 -26.46 10.63 -19.86
N ALA A 178 -25.14 10.70 -20.12
CA ALA A 178 -24.60 10.97 -21.45
C ALA A 178 -24.74 9.77 -22.42
N LEU A 179 -25.00 10.10 -23.70
CA LEU A 179 -25.00 9.18 -24.85
C LEU A 179 -23.75 8.27 -24.85
N PRO A 180 -23.81 7.06 -25.45
CA PRO A 180 -22.67 6.13 -25.47
C PRO A 180 -21.41 6.81 -26.02
N VAL A 181 -20.39 6.97 -25.17
CA VAL A 181 -19.08 7.49 -25.59
C VAL A 181 -18.44 6.45 -26.50
N VAL A 182 -18.04 6.86 -27.69
CA VAL A 182 -17.36 6.00 -28.65
C VAL A 182 -15.86 6.16 -28.47
N HIS A 183 -15.21 5.12 -27.95
CA HIS A 183 -13.77 5.12 -27.68
C HIS A 183 -12.95 4.87 -28.95
N SER A 184 -11.78 5.51 -29.03
CA SER A 184 -10.83 5.40 -30.14
C SER A 184 -9.44 5.87 -29.69
N ALA A 185 -8.42 5.78 -30.54
CA ALA A 185 -7.08 6.32 -30.25
C ALA A 185 -7.06 7.82 -29.85
N ARG A 186 -8.03 8.62 -30.35
CA ARG A 186 -8.17 10.05 -30.00
C ARG A 186 -8.95 10.30 -28.72
N MET A 187 -9.75 9.32 -28.30
CA MET A 187 -10.60 9.38 -27.11
C MET A 187 -10.57 8.00 -26.45
N PRO A 188 -9.45 7.64 -25.82
CA PRO A 188 -9.26 6.29 -25.31
C PRO A 188 -10.21 5.99 -24.17
N LEU A 189 -10.56 4.73 -23.99
CA LEU A 189 -11.13 4.23 -22.73
C LEU A 189 -10.03 4.28 -21.66
N ARG A 190 -10.19 5.15 -20.65
CA ARG A 190 -9.16 5.38 -19.63
C ARG A 190 -9.43 4.53 -18.40
N LEU A 191 -8.55 3.57 -18.14
CA LEU A 191 -8.67 2.63 -17.04
C LEU A 191 -7.62 2.90 -15.95
N PHE A 192 -8.04 2.90 -14.70
CA PHE A 192 -7.13 2.88 -13.56
C PHE A 192 -7.03 1.50 -12.94
N PHE A 193 -5.86 0.89 -13.03
CA PHE A 193 -5.54 -0.41 -12.46
C PHE A 193 -4.94 -0.19 -11.08
N PHE A 194 -5.53 -0.76 -10.04
CA PHE A 194 -4.96 -0.69 -8.69
C PHE A 194 -5.00 -2.02 -7.97
N GLY A 195 -3.98 -2.28 -7.15
CA GLY A 195 -3.95 -3.55 -6.44
C GLY A 195 -2.68 -3.92 -5.70
N ASP A 196 -2.65 -5.15 -5.22
CA ASP A 196 -1.50 -5.72 -4.51
C ASP A 196 -0.36 -6.11 -5.47
N SER A 197 0.57 -6.97 -5.01
CA SER A 197 1.71 -7.41 -5.83
C SER A 197 1.30 -8.06 -7.15
N GLN A 198 0.10 -8.66 -7.22
CA GLN A 198 -0.33 -9.38 -8.40
C GLN A 198 -0.75 -8.44 -9.52
N MET A 199 -1.25 -7.25 -9.19
CA MET A 199 -1.69 -6.25 -10.17
C MET A 199 -0.56 -5.84 -11.12
N ARG A 200 0.69 -5.83 -10.65
CA ARG A 200 1.87 -5.48 -11.47
C ARG A 200 1.99 -6.35 -12.72
N SER A 201 1.94 -7.67 -12.56
CA SER A 201 2.03 -8.60 -13.71
C SER A 201 0.81 -8.52 -14.60
N ILE A 202 -0.37 -8.32 -14.02
CA ILE A 202 -1.64 -8.19 -14.76
C ILE A 202 -1.61 -6.94 -15.64
N ALA A 203 -1.25 -5.78 -15.10
CA ALA A 203 -1.19 -4.53 -15.84
C ALA A 203 -0.07 -4.53 -16.89
N ALA A 204 1.11 -5.09 -16.58
CA ALA A 204 2.15 -5.30 -17.57
C ALA A 204 1.67 -6.21 -18.72
N GLY A 205 0.89 -7.25 -18.38
CA GLY A 205 0.21 -8.10 -19.33
C GLY A 205 -0.81 -7.35 -20.19
N MET A 206 -1.60 -6.45 -19.60
CA MET A 206 -2.53 -5.57 -20.31
C MET A 206 -1.80 -4.68 -21.31
N THR A 207 -0.68 -4.05 -20.91
CA THR A 207 0.15 -3.24 -21.82
C THR A 207 0.64 -4.06 -23.02
N ARG A 208 1.11 -5.29 -22.79
CA ARG A 208 1.52 -6.18 -23.89
C ARG A 208 0.35 -6.63 -24.77
N ALA A 209 -0.81 -6.89 -24.16
CA ALA A 209 -2.00 -7.32 -24.87
C ALA A 209 -2.53 -6.23 -25.81
N LEU A 210 -2.47 -4.97 -25.38
CA LEU A 210 -2.83 -3.81 -26.20
C LEU A 210 -1.81 -3.57 -27.33
N GLY A 211 -0.52 -3.79 -27.08
CA GLY A 211 0.53 -3.59 -28.09
C GLY A 211 0.55 -2.13 -28.58
N SER A 212 0.20 -1.91 -29.85
CA SER A 212 0.08 -0.58 -30.45
C SER A 212 -1.34 0.01 -30.40
N ASP A 213 -2.33 -0.74 -29.91
CA ASP A 213 -3.68 -0.23 -29.74
C ASP A 213 -3.69 0.86 -28.66
N SER A 214 -4.10 2.06 -29.07
CA SER A 214 -4.20 3.23 -28.20
C SER A 214 -5.65 3.62 -27.91
N SER A 215 -6.62 2.79 -28.31
CA SER A 215 -8.04 2.99 -27.99
C SER A 215 -8.37 2.71 -26.52
N ILE A 216 -7.48 2.04 -25.79
CA ILE A 216 -7.54 1.84 -24.34
C ILE A 216 -6.24 2.38 -23.75
N ALA A 217 -6.36 3.23 -22.73
CA ALA A 217 -5.23 3.78 -21.99
C ALA A 217 -5.30 3.32 -20.54
N ILE A 218 -4.20 2.79 -20.00
CA ILE A 218 -4.15 2.32 -18.62
C ILE A 218 -3.17 3.16 -17.79
N ARG A 219 -3.54 3.43 -16.54
CA ARG A 219 -2.61 3.86 -15.49
C ARG A 219 -2.64 2.83 -14.39
N GLU A 220 -1.47 2.37 -13.94
CA GLU A 220 -1.38 1.39 -12.86
C GLU A 220 -0.79 1.99 -11.57
N LEU A 221 -1.28 1.47 -10.45
CA LEU A 221 -0.65 1.60 -9.14
C LEU A 221 -0.75 0.27 -8.40
N SER A 222 0.37 -0.43 -8.22
CA SER A 222 0.44 -1.60 -7.34
C SER A 222 1.32 -1.36 -6.11
N VAL A 223 0.83 -1.85 -4.96
CA VAL A 223 1.58 -1.86 -3.71
C VAL A 223 1.71 -3.28 -3.19
N PRO A 224 2.92 -3.88 -3.28
CA PRO A 224 3.16 -5.23 -2.77
C PRO A 224 2.78 -5.36 -1.29
N SER A 225 2.29 -6.54 -0.93
CA SER A 225 1.85 -6.88 0.44
C SER A 225 0.69 -6.04 0.99
N SER A 226 0.06 -5.18 0.19
CA SER A 226 -1.17 -4.48 0.56
C SER A 226 -2.40 -5.36 0.37
N GLY A 227 -3.54 -4.91 0.88
CA GLY A 227 -4.82 -5.59 0.84
C GLY A 227 -5.92 -4.67 1.35
N PHE A 228 -7.11 -5.21 1.62
CA PHE A 228 -8.23 -4.42 2.13
C PHE A 228 -8.13 -4.13 3.64
N LEU A 229 -7.42 -4.98 4.40
CA LEU A 229 -7.42 -4.90 5.87
C LEU A 229 -6.40 -3.95 6.46
N ARG A 230 -5.19 -3.96 5.90
CA ARG A 230 -4.02 -3.31 6.49
C ARG A 230 -3.94 -1.84 6.07
N SER A 231 -4.95 -1.04 6.41
CA SER A 231 -4.92 0.41 6.16
C SER A 231 -3.78 1.11 6.91
N ASP A 232 -3.28 0.51 8.00
CA ASP A 232 -2.07 0.91 8.72
C ASP A 232 -0.79 0.72 7.88
N TYR A 233 -0.78 -0.27 6.99
CA TYR A 233 0.30 -0.52 6.04
C TYR A 233 0.12 0.30 4.75
N TYR A 234 -1.10 0.32 4.18
CA TYR A 234 -1.40 1.14 3.01
C TYR A 234 -2.88 1.51 2.97
N ASN A 235 -3.18 2.80 3.10
CA ASN A 235 -4.55 3.31 3.05
C ASN A 235 -5.00 3.50 1.59
N TRP A 236 -5.57 2.44 1.00
CA TRP A 236 -6.11 2.47 -0.36
C TRP A 236 -7.25 3.49 -0.55
N PRO A 237 -8.29 3.58 0.30
CA PRO A 237 -9.36 4.56 0.13
C PRO A 237 -8.84 5.99 -0.01
N GLN A 238 -7.99 6.42 0.93
CA GLN A 238 -7.40 7.76 0.87
C GLN A 238 -6.54 7.96 -0.38
N LYS A 239 -5.79 6.93 -0.80
CA LYS A 239 -5.00 7.02 -2.03
C LYS A 239 -5.89 7.18 -3.26
N LEU A 240 -6.99 6.44 -3.32
CA LEU A 240 -7.95 6.51 -4.41
C LEU A 240 -8.58 7.90 -4.50
N GLU A 241 -9.03 8.46 -3.38
CA GLU A 241 -9.55 9.83 -3.31
C GLU A 241 -8.53 10.84 -3.86
N ALA A 242 -7.27 10.77 -3.40
CA ALA A 242 -6.21 11.66 -3.87
C ALA A 242 -5.93 11.48 -5.38
N VAL A 243 -5.98 10.24 -5.87
CA VAL A 243 -5.79 9.90 -7.29
C VAL A 243 -6.88 10.51 -8.16
N PHE A 244 -8.13 10.48 -7.72
CA PHE A 244 -9.27 10.99 -8.47
C PHE A 244 -9.43 12.52 -8.34
N ALA A 245 -9.11 13.09 -7.19
CA ALA A 245 -9.23 14.53 -6.92
C ALA A 245 -8.35 15.40 -7.83
N VAL A 246 -7.17 14.90 -8.24
CA VAL A 246 -6.23 15.65 -9.08
C VAL A 246 -6.48 15.51 -10.59
N GLN A 247 -7.52 14.76 -11.00
CA GLN A 247 -7.80 14.55 -12.41
C GLN A 247 -8.40 15.79 -13.06
N LYS A 248 -7.87 16.16 -14.23
CA LYS A 248 -8.42 17.23 -15.06
C LYS A 248 -9.54 16.70 -15.95
N ASP A 249 -10.43 17.61 -16.35
CA ASP A 249 -11.45 17.29 -17.35
C ASP A 249 -10.81 16.81 -18.65
N GLY A 250 -11.36 15.72 -19.22
CA GLY A 250 -10.78 15.03 -20.38
C GLY A 250 -9.69 13.99 -20.05
N GLU A 251 -9.18 13.95 -18.81
CA GLU A 251 -8.19 12.96 -18.36
C GLU A 251 -8.72 11.98 -17.30
N ARG A 252 -9.99 12.15 -16.91
CA ARG A 252 -10.68 11.32 -15.91
C ARG A 252 -10.71 9.85 -16.32
N PHE A 253 -10.72 8.97 -15.33
CA PHE A 253 -10.91 7.54 -15.60
C PHE A 253 -12.37 7.26 -15.95
N ASP A 254 -12.56 6.35 -16.88
CA ASP A 254 -13.87 5.83 -17.31
C ASP A 254 -14.24 4.58 -16.51
N ALA A 255 -13.24 3.79 -16.13
CA ALA A 255 -13.43 2.67 -15.23
C ALA A 255 -12.18 2.41 -14.38
N VAL A 256 -12.38 1.59 -13.36
CA VAL A 256 -11.32 1.09 -12.50
C VAL A 256 -11.23 -0.42 -12.64
N VAL A 257 -10.02 -0.96 -12.56
CA VAL A 257 -9.74 -2.40 -12.48
C VAL A 257 -9.03 -2.67 -11.16
N ALA A 258 -9.64 -3.44 -10.28
CA ALA A 258 -9.14 -3.73 -8.93
C ALA A 258 -8.64 -5.17 -8.84
N PHE A 259 -7.49 -5.38 -8.20
CA PHE A 259 -7.03 -6.70 -7.74
C PHE A 259 -6.43 -6.55 -6.33
N LEU A 260 -7.15 -6.99 -5.31
CA LEU A 260 -6.69 -6.97 -3.91
C LEU A 260 -7.23 -8.19 -3.19
N GLY A 261 -6.50 -8.65 -2.19
CA GLY A 261 -6.99 -9.65 -1.23
C GLY A 261 -6.02 -10.79 -0.94
N MET A 262 -4.94 -10.95 -1.70
CA MET A 262 -4.02 -12.08 -1.49
C MET A 262 -3.39 -12.08 -0.09
N ASN A 263 -3.21 -10.90 0.50
CA ASN A 263 -2.56 -10.73 1.80
C ASN A 263 -3.54 -10.65 2.98
N ASP A 264 -4.85 -10.76 2.74
CA ASP A 264 -5.85 -10.41 3.76
C ASP A 264 -6.22 -11.54 4.70
N TYR A 265 -5.98 -12.82 4.38
CA TYR A 265 -6.28 -13.92 5.31
C TYR A 265 -5.28 -13.97 6.47
N GLN A 266 -5.46 -13.05 7.42
CA GLN A 266 -4.65 -12.84 8.61
C GLN A 266 -5.52 -12.34 9.76
N ASP A 267 -5.11 -12.59 11.00
CA ASP A 267 -5.84 -12.12 12.18
C ASP A 267 -5.84 -10.59 12.24
N MET A 268 -6.94 -10.02 12.72
CA MET A 268 -7.06 -8.57 12.93
C MET A 268 -6.90 -8.24 14.40
N TRP A 269 -6.15 -7.18 14.69
CA TRP A 269 -6.06 -6.61 16.02
C TRP A 269 -6.94 -5.37 16.07
N THR A 270 -7.96 -5.42 16.93
CA THR A 270 -8.78 -4.23 17.21
C THR A 270 -8.02 -3.29 18.14
N THR A 271 -8.43 -2.02 18.17
CA THR A 271 -7.89 -1.00 19.09
C THR A 271 -8.07 -1.36 20.58
N GLY A 272 -9.02 -2.24 20.91
CA GLY A 272 -9.19 -2.80 22.25
C GLY A 272 -8.25 -3.97 22.59
N GLY A 273 -7.35 -4.35 21.69
CA GLY A 273 -6.46 -5.50 21.85
C GLY A 273 -7.13 -6.86 21.59
N ILE A 274 -8.39 -6.87 21.15
CA ILE A 274 -9.09 -8.10 20.76
C ILE A 274 -8.52 -8.59 19.43
N ILE A 275 -8.19 -9.87 19.38
CA ILE A 275 -7.77 -10.57 18.17
C ILE A 275 -9.02 -11.18 17.52
N LEU A 276 -9.31 -10.79 16.29
CA LEU A 276 -10.29 -11.45 15.44
C LEU A 276 -9.55 -12.47 14.58
N THR A 277 -9.81 -13.76 14.80
CA THR A 277 -9.16 -14.84 14.05
C THR A 277 -9.64 -14.86 12.61
N ALA A 278 -8.72 -14.97 11.65
CA ALA A 278 -9.05 -15.03 10.23
C ALA A 278 -10.09 -16.14 9.93
N GLY A 279 -11.15 -15.78 9.20
CA GLY A 279 -12.23 -16.70 8.84
C GLY A 279 -13.29 -16.94 9.92
N SER A 280 -13.17 -16.34 11.10
CA SER A 280 -14.29 -16.30 12.06
C SER A 280 -15.42 -15.39 11.56
N PRO A 281 -16.69 -15.61 11.98
CA PRO A 281 -17.81 -14.75 11.59
C PRO A 281 -17.57 -13.27 11.92
N GLU A 282 -17.00 -12.98 13.09
CA GLU A 282 -16.71 -11.62 13.55
C GLU A 282 -15.61 -10.96 12.70
N TRP A 283 -14.60 -11.73 12.30
CA TRP A 283 -13.57 -11.28 11.37
C TRP A 283 -14.15 -10.98 9.98
N GLU A 284 -15.03 -11.85 9.46
CA GLU A 284 -15.63 -11.68 8.14
C GLU A 284 -16.50 -10.43 8.07
N GLU A 285 -17.25 -10.15 9.13
CA GLU A 285 -18.07 -8.94 9.23
C GLU A 285 -17.23 -7.66 9.07
N VAL A 286 -16.09 -7.59 9.77
CA VAL A 286 -15.16 -6.46 9.66
C VAL A 286 -14.51 -6.43 8.28
N TYR A 287 -14.10 -7.59 7.75
CA TYR A 287 -13.48 -7.69 6.43
C TYR A 287 -14.42 -7.17 5.33
N ARG A 288 -15.69 -7.57 5.36
CA ARG A 288 -16.73 -7.10 4.43
C ARG A 288 -16.85 -5.58 4.46
N LYS A 289 -16.92 -4.98 5.64
CA LYS A 289 -17.00 -3.52 5.79
C LYS A 289 -15.79 -2.84 5.15
N MET A 290 -14.58 -3.32 5.43
CA MET A 290 -13.36 -2.76 4.86
C MET A 290 -13.34 -2.87 3.33
N VAL A 291 -13.67 -4.04 2.78
CA VAL A 291 -13.79 -4.23 1.33
C VAL A 291 -14.79 -3.25 0.73
N LYS A 292 -15.99 -3.12 1.31
CA LYS A 292 -17.03 -2.20 0.80
C LYS A 292 -16.56 -0.75 0.78
N VAL A 293 -15.89 -0.27 1.83
CA VAL A 293 -15.29 1.09 1.84
C VAL A 293 -14.38 1.32 0.63
N HIS A 294 -13.55 0.35 0.25
CA HIS A 294 -12.66 0.49 -0.90
C HIS A 294 -13.44 0.54 -2.23
N LEU A 295 -14.44 -0.33 -2.38
CA LEU A 295 -15.28 -0.40 -3.57
C LEU A 295 -16.11 0.89 -3.74
N ASP A 296 -16.74 1.35 -2.66
CA ASP A 296 -17.55 2.56 -2.61
C ASP A 296 -16.70 3.81 -2.92
N THR A 297 -15.49 3.90 -2.36
CA THR A 297 -14.55 5.00 -2.64
C THR A 297 -14.21 5.11 -4.13
N ALA A 298 -13.98 3.97 -4.79
CA ALA A 298 -13.72 3.94 -6.22
C ALA A 298 -14.99 4.30 -7.03
N LEU A 299 -16.14 3.69 -6.70
CA LEU A 299 -17.41 3.91 -7.39
C LEU A 299 -17.99 5.32 -7.19
N ALA A 300 -17.56 6.06 -6.17
CA ALA A 300 -17.87 7.47 -6.02
C ALA A 300 -17.24 8.34 -7.14
N SER A 301 -16.14 7.88 -7.74
CA SER A 301 -15.36 8.65 -8.71
C SER A 301 -15.48 8.14 -10.15
N VAL A 302 -15.81 6.86 -10.35
CA VAL A 302 -15.96 6.25 -11.68
C VAL A 302 -17.30 5.53 -11.84
N PRO A 303 -17.88 5.52 -13.05
CA PRO A 303 -19.15 4.86 -13.29
C PRO A 303 -19.06 3.32 -13.23
N ARG A 304 -17.85 2.75 -13.35
CA ARG A 304 -17.65 1.30 -13.43
C ARG A 304 -16.38 0.81 -12.77
N LEU A 305 -16.49 -0.30 -12.04
CA LEU A 305 -15.40 -1.02 -11.38
C LEU A 305 -15.40 -2.48 -11.82
N TYR A 306 -14.28 -2.94 -12.36
CA TYR A 306 -14.00 -4.35 -12.64
C TYR A 306 -13.15 -4.94 -11.53
N TRP A 307 -13.69 -5.90 -10.78
CA TRP A 307 -12.99 -6.50 -9.65
C TRP A 307 -12.49 -7.90 -10.02
N LEU A 308 -11.18 -8.00 -10.25
CA LEU A 308 -10.51 -9.25 -10.61
C LEU A 308 -10.41 -10.19 -9.41
N GLY A 309 -10.67 -11.48 -9.65
CA GLY A 309 -10.69 -12.50 -8.61
C GLY A 309 -9.33 -13.04 -8.27
N LEU A 310 -9.20 -13.52 -7.04
CA LEU A 310 -7.98 -14.14 -6.57
C LEU A 310 -7.73 -15.43 -7.38
N PRO A 311 -6.46 -15.71 -7.75
CA PRO A 311 -6.12 -16.87 -8.57
C PRO A 311 -6.24 -18.18 -7.81
N VAL A 312 -6.26 -19.28 -8.56
CA VAL A 312 -5.96 -20.61 -8.01
C VAL A 312 -4.44 -20.76 -7.89
N VAL A 313 -3.93 -20.93 -6.67
CA VAL A 313 -2.48 -20.97 -6.36
C VAL A 313 -2.01 -22.40 -6.08
N ARG A 314 -0.69 -22.65 -6.20
CA ARG A 314 -0.11 -24.00 -6.14
C ARG A 314 -0.24 -24.66 -4.76
N SER A 315 -0.01 -23.90 -3.70
CA SER A 315 -0.09 -24.41 -2.33
C SER A 315 -1.56 -24.64 -1.97
N ALA A 316 -1.93 -25.90 -1.69
CA ALA A 316 -3.31 -26.24 -1.35
C ALA A 316 -3.84 -25.45 -0.15
N ALA A 317 -3.06 -25.35 0.93
CA ALA A 317 -3.44 -24.62 2.14
C ALA A 317 -3.60 -23.10 1.90
N TYR A 318 -2.79 -22.52 1.01
CA TYR A 318 -2.96 -21.11 0.66
C TYR A 318 -4.14 -20.91 -0.29
N ASN A 319 -4.34 -21.86 -1.21
CA ASN A 319 -5.45 -21.83 -2.14
C ASN A 319 -6.81 -21.96 -1.44
N GLU A 320 -6.91 -22.74 -0.38
CA GLU A 320 -8.11 -22.82 0.46
C GLU A 320 -8.50 -21.43 1.02
N LYS A 321 -7.51 -20.66 1.50
CA LYS A 321 -7.71 -19.28 1.96
C LYS A 321 -8.16 -18.36 0.81
N MET A 322 -7.55 -18.46 -0.37
CA MET A 322 -7.95 -17.69 -1.54
C MET A 322 -9.37 -18.03 -2.00
N GLN A 323 -9.78 -19.30 -1.89
CA GLN A 323 -11.15 -19.73 -2.21
C GLN A 323 -12.16 -19.17 -1.22
N TYR A 324 -11.85 -19.20 0.08
CA TYR A 324 -12.68 -18.55 1.10
C TYR A 324 -12.84 -17.05 0.83
N LEU A 325 -11.73 -16.31 0.63
CA LEU A 325 -11.79 -14.87 0.34
C LEU A 325 -12.54 -14.57 -0.95
N ASN A 326 -12.33 -15.35 -2.01
CA ASN A 326 -13.09 -15.19 -3.25
C ASN A 326 -14.61 -15.37 -3.02
N ALA A 327 -15.02 -16.36 -2.23
CA ALA A 327 -16.45 -16.55 -1.92
C ALA A 327 -17.04 -15.35 -1.17
N VAL A 328 -16.28 -14.79 -0.21
CA VAL A 328 -16.66 -13.56 0.47
C VAL A 328 -16.74 -12.40 -0.53
N HIS A 329 -15.73 -12.20 -1.38
CA HIS A 329 -15.71 -11.15 -2.41
C HIS A 329 -16.86 -11.25 -3.40
N ASP A 330 -17.18 -12.47 -3.85
CA ASP A 330 -18.27 -12.73 -4.79
C ASP A 330 -19.62 -12.35 -4.15
N SER A 331 -19.86 -12.77 -2.91
CA SER A 331 -21.09 -12.39 -2.20
C SER A 331 -21.18 -10.87 -1.90
N ILE A 332 -20.06 -10.19 -1.64
CA ILE A 332 -20.05 -8.72 -1.50
C ILE A 332 -20.43 -8.08 -2.84
N ALA A 333 -19.87 -8.57 -3.94
CA ALA A 333 -20.13 -8.03 -5.27
C ALA A 333 -21.60 -8.17 -5.70
N GLU A 334 -22.29 -9.23 -5.25
CA GLU A 334 -23.73 -9.44 -5.47
C GLU A 334 -24.61 -8.36 -4.81
N GLU A 335 -24.10 -7.64 -3.80
CA GLU A 335 -24.81 -6.53 -3.15
C GLU A 335 -24.82 -5.23 -4.01
N TYR A 336 -24.03 -5.18 -5.09
CA TYR A 336 -23.90 -4.01 -5.95
C TYR A 336 -24.66 -4.17 -7.27
N ASP A 337 -25.02 -3.04 -7.90
CA ASP A 337 -25.53 -3.05 -9.27
C ASP A 337 -24.47 -3.64 -10.22
N SER A 338 -24.79 -4.78 -10.83
CA SER A 338 -23.94 -5.49 -11.80
C SER A 338 -23.54 -4.65 -13.02
N LYS A 339 -24.21 -3.51 -13.29
CA LYS A 339 -23.77 -2.54 -14.30
C LYS A 339 -22.62 -1.67 -13.81
N LYS A 340 -22.54 -1.38 -12.50
CA LYS A 340 -21.49 -0.55 -11.89
C LYS A 340 -20.30 -1.38 -11.43
N LEU A 341 -20.55 -2.49 -10.73
CA LEU A 341 -19.49 -3.37 -10.24
C LEU A 341 -19.57 -4.72 -10.96
N VAL A 342 -18.48 -5.09 -11.64
CA VAL A 342 -18.39 -6.35 -12.40
C VAL A 342 -17.28 -7.21 -11.79
N ARG A 343 -17.69 -8.32 -11.18
CA ARG A 343 -16.78 -9.34 -10.67
C ARG A 343 -16.23 -10.18 -11.83
N ILE A 344 -14.90 -10.30 -11.94
CA ILE A 344 -14.23 -11.07 -13.00
C ILE A 344 -13.46 -12.25 -12.38
N SER A 345 -13.96 -13.46 -12.62
CA SER A 345 -13.27 -14.70 -12.24
C SER A 345 -12.07 -14.94 -13.15
N LEU A 346 -10.84 -14.76 -12.63
CA LEU A 346 -9.62 -15.08 -13.37
C LEU A 346 -9.50 -16.59 -13.65
N LYS A 347 -10.07 -17.43 -12.78
CA LYS A 347 -10.14 -18.89 -12.97
C LYS A 347 -10.93 -19.24 -14.24
N SER A 348 -12.08 -18.61 -14.45
CA SER A 348 -12.95 -18.88 -15.60
C SER A 348 -12.29 -18.49 -16.92
N LEU A 349 -11.35 -17.54 -16.92
CA LEU A 349 -10.60 -17.15 -18.12
C LEU A 349 -9.63 -18.24 -18.62
N VAL A 350 -9.32 -19.24 -17.79
CA VAL A 350 -8.36 -20.32 -18.08
C VAL A 350 -8.94 -21.72 -17.87
N GLU A 351 -10.25 -21.83 -17.61
CA GLU A 351 -10.89 -23.09 -17.21
C GLU A 351 -10.77 -24.22 -18.26
N GLN A 352 -10.62 -23.85 -19.53
CA GLN A 352 -10.36 -24.77 -20.63
C GLN A 352 -9.07 -25.60 -20.47
N TYR A 353 -8.12 -25.16 -19.64
CA TYR A 353 -6.89 -25.90 -19.32
C TYR A 353 -6.98 -26.69 -18.01
N GLY A 354 -8.09 -26.56 -17.28
CA GLY A 354 -8.31 -27.22 -16.01
C GLY A 354 -8.97 -26.31 -14.98
N THR A 355 -9.47 -26.94 -13.91
CA THR A 355 -10.19 -26.26 -12.82
C THR A 355 -9.33 -26.06 -11.56
N GLY A 356 -8.14 -26.65 -11.52
CA GLY A 356 -7.16 -26.53 -10.43
C GLY A 356 -6.06 -25.51 -10.72
N TYR A 357 -4.93 -25.61 -10.02
CA TYR A 357 -3.76 -24.78 -10.28
C TYR A 357 -3.20 -25.05 -11.67
N ILE A 358 -2.93 -23.99 -12.43
CA ILE A 358 -2.36 -24.05 -13.78
C ILE A 358 -1.07 -23.24 -13.80
N GLY A 359 0.07 -23.93 -13.92
CA GLY A 359 1.39 -23.30 -13.98
C GLY A 359 1.77 -22.77 -15.37
N ALA A 360 1.32 -23.45 -16.42
CA ALA A 360 1.60 -23.11 -17.81
C ALA A 360 0.42 -23.53 -18.68
N ILE A 361 0.23 -22.82 -19.79
CA ILE A 361 -0.82 -23.11 -20.77
C ILE A 361 -0.24 -23.19 -22.17
N LYS A 362 -0.95 -23.92 -23.04
CA LYS A 362 -0.64 -23.99 -24.47
C LYS A 362 -1.84 -23.48 -25.25
N PRO A 363 -1.91 -22.17 -25.56
CA PRO A 363 -2.92 -21.64 -26.46
C PRO A 363 -2.83 -22.30 -27.83
N GLU A 364 -3.98 -22.43 -28.50
CA GLU A 364 -4.02 -23.00 -29.84
C GLU A 364 -3.10 -22.22 -30.79
N GLY A 365 -2.36 -22.94 -31.62
CA GLY A 365 -1.38 -22.35 -32.55
C GLY A 365 -0.18 -21.67 -31.89
N SER A 366 -0.02 -21.76 -30.57
CA SER A 366 1.05 -21.07 -29.82
C SER A 366 2.01 -22.04 -29.13
N ALA A 367 3.20 -21.53 -28.79
CA ALA A 367 4.11 -22.23 -27.88
C ALA A 367 3.51 -22.29 -26.46
N TRP A 368 4.09 -23.16 -25.63
CA TRP A 368 3.80 -23.15 -24.19
C TRP A 368 4.18 -21.79 -23.60
N ILE A 369 3.28 -21.22 -22.81
CA ILE A 369 3.53 -19.99 -22.05
C ILE A 369 3.41 -20.30 -20.55
N PRO A 370 4.33 -19.81 -19.72
CA PRO A 370 4.17 -19.89 -18.27
C PRO A 370 3.02 -18.96 -17.86
N LEU A 371 1.98 -19.50 -17.24
CA LEU A 371 0.86 -18.71 -16.73
C LEU A 371 1.24 -18.11 -15.37
N MET A 372 1.80 -18.94 -14.50
CA MET A 372 2.26 -18.58 -13.17
C MET A 372 3.79 -18.60 -13.10
N GLN A 373 4.34 -17.74 -12.25
CA GLN A 373 5.75 -17.75 -11.87
C GLN A 373 6.10 -19.05 -11.14
N SER A 374 7.40 -19.28 -10.97
CA SER A 374 7.91 -20.49 -10.34
C SER A 374 7.46 -20.65 -8.88
N ASP A 375 7.10 -19.55 -8.21
CA ASP A 375 6.52 -19.52 -6.86
C ASP A 375 5.11 -20.12 -6.77
N GLY A 376 4.41 -20.26 -7.91
CA GLY A 376 3.05 -20.78 -7.98
C GLY A 376 1.99 -19.89 -7.32
N ILE A 377 2.31 -18.60 -7.12
CA ILE A 377 1.44 -17.59 -6.52
C ILE A 377 1.18 -16.49 -7.55
N HIS A 378 2.25 -15.95 -8.15
CA HIS A 378 2.14 -14.78 -9.00
C HIS A 378 1.96 -15.14 -10.48
N TYR A 379 1.07 -14.45 -11.21
CA TYR A 379 1.09 -14.51 -12.67
C TYR A 379 2.42 -14.00 -13.24
N THR A 380 2.87 -14.60 -14.34
CA THR A 380 3.90 -14.01 -15.21
C THR A 380 3.31 -12.85 -16.02
N ILE A 381 4.16 -12.10 -16.71
CA ILE A 381 3.70 -11.08 -17.64
C ILE A 381 2.95 -11.72 -18.82
N GLU A 382 3.44 -12.85 -19.34
CA GLU A 382 2.80 -13.64 -20.41
C GLU A 382 1.43 -14.17 -19.98
N GLY A 383 1.32 -14.63 -18.74
CA GLY A 383 0.07 -15.06 -18.14
C GLY A 383 -0.92 -13.91 -17.98
N GLY A 384 -0.43 -12.76 -17.49
CA GLY A 384 -1.19 -11.52 -17.46
C GLY A 384 -1.69 -11.12 -18.86
N GLU A 385 -0.83 -11.18 -19.88
CA GLU A 385 -1.20 -10.88 -21.27
C GLU A 385 -2.33 -11.78 -21.76
N TYR A 386 -2.25 -13.09 -21.49
CA TYR A 386 -3.29 -14.05 -21.88
C TYR A 386 -4.65 -13.74 -21.23
N LEU A 387 -4.66 -13.44 -19.93
CA LEU A 387 -5.86 -13.06 -19.19
C LEU A 387 -6.43 -11.73 -19.70
N MET A 388 -5.56 -10.76 -19.94
CA MET A 388 -5.96 -9.41 -20.34
C MET A 388 -6.50 -9.35 -21.76
N LYS A 389 -6.07 -10.22 -22.69
CA LYS A 389 -6.73 -10.35 -24.00
C LYS A 389 -8.23 -10.70 -23.87
N ARG A 390 -8.57 -11.64 -22.98
CA ARG A 390 -9.98 -11.99 -22.70
C ARG A 390 -10.74 -10.87 -21.98
N PHE A 391 -10.04 -10.13 -21.13
CA PHE A 391 -10.60 -8.95 -20.49
C PHE A 391 -10.87 -7.83 -21.51
N ILE A 392 -9.99 -7.63 -22.50
CA ILE A 392 -10.22 -6.69 -23.62
C ILE A 392 -11.46 -7.10 -24.42
N ASP A 393 -11.67 -8.39 -24.70
CA ASP A 393 -12.91 -8.85 -25.35
C ASP A 393 -14.15 -8.47 -24.53
N ARG A 394 -14.06 -8.49 -23.20
CA ARG A 394 -15.13 -8.02 -22.30
C ARG A 394 -15.32 -6.51 -22.42
N LEU A 395 -14.25 -5.72 -22.44
CA LEU A 395 -14.33 -4.27 -22.62
C LEU A 395 -15.02 -3.90 -23.93
N HIS A 396 -14.72 -4.60 -25.04
CA HIS A 396 -15.41 -4.39 -26.32
C HIS A 396 -16.91 -4.74 -26.31
N ARG A 397 -17.38 -5.54 -25.34
CA ARG A 397 -18.82 -5.78 -25.13
C ARG A 397 -19.46 -4.72 -24.23
N ASP A 398 -18.70 -4.20 -23.26
CA ASP A 398 -19.21 -3.25 -22.27
C ASP A 398 -19.15 -1.79 -22.76
N TYR A 399 -18.27 -1.48 -23.73
CA TYR A 399 -18.05 -0.15 -24.29
C TYR A 399 -18.08 -0.16 -25.81
N VAL A 400 -18.41 0.98 -26.41
CA VAL A 400 -18.41 1.16 -27.87
C VAL A 400 -17.05 1.64 -28.33
N PHE A 401 -16.46 0.96 -29.31
CA PHE A 401 -15.19 1.35 -29.94
C PHE A 401 -15.40 1.63 -31.43
N ARG A 402 -14.58 2.50 -32.03
CA ARG A 402 -14.58 2.82 -33.47
C ARG A 402 -13.33 2.38 -34.18
#